data_AF-A0ABD7ZQC8-F1
#
_entry.id   AF-A0ABD7ZQC8-F1
#
_cell.length_a   1.000
_cell.length_b   1.000
_cell.length_c   1.000
_cell.angle_alpha   90.00
_cell.angle_beta   90.00
_cell.angle_gamma   90.00
#
_symmetry.space_group_name_H-M   'P 1'
#
loop_
_entity.id
_entity.type
_entity.pdbx_description
1 polymer ?
#
loop_
_entity_poly.entity_id
_entity_poly.type
_entity_poly.pdbx_seq_one_letter_code
_entity_poly.pdbx_strand_id
1 'polypeptide(L)'
;MRLSDYNTPLSGMLAAQMGLQTTKQNLSNIHTPGYVRQMVNYGSVGASNGHTPEQRIGYGVQTLGVDRITDEVKTKQFNDQLSQLAYYNYKNSVLSRVESMVGTTGKNSLSSLMDGFFNAFREVAKNPDQSNYYDTLISETGKFTSQVNKLAKNLDSVEAQTTEDIEAHVNEFNRLAASLAEANKKIGQAGTQVPNQLLDERDRIVTEMSKYANIEVSYESMNPNIASVRMNGILTVNGQDTYPLQLNKTKEPMSVEIYGSEIPITSGAIKSAIDTKGQIASYKKNLEELMNSVKNQVNTVMGKEFFVGDYAKELKLNPEFANDFSKMKISAETANKLAGITDEDYKDGLSYKKALDQFIVKVASDKSEVNGYQKIHGDLLEGIQQEKMSIEGVNMEEEMVNLMAFQKYFVANSKAITTMNEVFDSLFSIIR
;
A
#
# COMPACT_ATOMS: atom_id res chain seq x y z
N MET A 1 -24.42 -61.68 -10.38
CA MET A 1 -24.11 -60.25 -10.30
C MET A 1 -24.49 -59.78 -8.91
N ARG A 2 -23.55 -59.21 -8.15
CA ARG A 2 -23.78 -58.73 -6.78
C ARG A 2 -24.19 -57.26 -6.82
N LEU A 3 -24.92 -56.78 -5.81
CA LEU A 3 -25.23 -55.35 -5.65
C LEU A 3 -23.94 -54.49 -5.60
N SER A 4 -22.83 -55.08 -5.15
CA SER A 4 -21.50 -54.47 -5.16
C SER A 4 -20.95 -54.15 -6.56
N ASP A 5 -21.39 -54.89 -7.59
CA ASP A 5 -20.93 -54.67 -8.96
C ASP A 5 -21.52 -53.36 -9.52
N TYR A 6 -22.68 -52.93 -9.00
CA TYR A 6 -23.34 -51.66 -9.35
C TYR A 6 -22.72 -50.44 -8.64
N ASN A 7 -22.20 -50.64 -7.43
CA ASN A 7 -21.65 -49.57 -6.60
C ASN A 7 -20.41 -48.92 -7.21
N THR A 8 -19.53 -49.70 -7.84
CA THR A 8 -18.31 -49.19 -8.46
C THR A 8 -18.58 -48.21 -9.62
N PRO A 9 -19.38 -48.55 -10.65
CA PRO A 9 -19.68 -47.61 -11.71
C PRO A 9 -20.59 -46.46 -11.26
N LEU A 10 -21.53 -46.67 -10.32
CA LEU A 10 -22.33 -45.59 -9.75
C LEU A 10 -21.45 -44.56 -9.02
N SER A 11 -20.57 -45.03 -8.14
CA SER A 11 -19.67 -44.16 -7.38
C SER A 11 -18.66 -43.44 -8.28
N GLY A 12 -18.14 -44.11 -9.31
CA GLY A 12 -17.30 -43.50 -10.35
C GLY A 12 -18.02 -42.42 -11.18
N MET A 13 -19.30 -42.63 -11.51
CA MET A 13 -20.11 -41.62 -12.19
C MET A 13 -20.33 -40.37 -11.34
N LEU A 14 -20.66 -40.55 -10.05
CA LEU A 14 -20.86 -39.44 -9.11
C LEU A 14 -19.56 -38.66 -8.85
N ALA A 15 -18.44 -39.36 -8.69
CA ALA A 15 -17.12 -38.75 -8.58
C ALA A 15 -16.78 -37.92 -9.83
N ALA A 16 -17.01 -38.46 -11.03
CA ALA A 16 -16.80 -37.74 -12.28
C ALA A 16 -17.72 -36.51 -12.40
N GLN A 17 -18.97 -36.60 -11.94
CA GLN A 17 -19.89 -35.46 -11.91
C GLN A 17 -19.38 -34.34 -11.01
N MET A 18 -18.83 -34.67 -9.83
CA MET A 18 -18.20 -33.68 -8.95
C MET A 18 -16.99 -33.04 -9.62
N GLY A 19 -16.11 -33.83 -10.22
CA GLY A 19 -14.97 -33.33 -11.00
C GLY A 19 -15.39 -32.35 -12.10
N LEU A 20 -16.46 -32.67 -12.85
CA LEU A 20 -17.03 -31.75 -13.85
C LEU A 20 -17.52 -30.43 -13.23
N GLN A 21 -18.19 -30.49 -12.08
CA GLN A 21 -18.70 -29.30 -11.42
C GLN A 21 -17.56 -28.40 -10.91
N THR A 22 -16.56 -28.98 -10.25
CA THR A 22 -15.39 -28.24 -9.74
C THR A 22 -14.59 -27.61 -10.87
N THR A 23 -14.30 -28.33 -11.95
CA THR A 23 -13.61 -27.77 -13.11
C THR A 23 -14.41 -26.66 -13.79
N LYS A 24 -15.73 -26.79 -13.91
CA LYS A 24 -16.60 -25.70 -14.41
C LYS A 24 -16.56 -24.48 -13.48
N GLN A 25 -16.54 -24.70 -12.17
CA GLN A 25 -16.42 -23.62 -11.19
C GLN A 25 -15.09 -22.89 -11.34
N ASN A 26 -13.97 -23.61 -11.46
CA ASN A 26 -12.65 -23.04 -11.70
C ASN A 26 -12.62 -22.20 -12.99
N LEU A 27 -13.07 -22.77 -14.11
CA LEU A 27 -13.09 -22.07 -15.40
C LEU A 27 -13.97 -20.82 -15.37
N SER A 28 -15.11 -20.86 -14.67
CA SER A 28 -16.02 -19.71 -14.56
C SER A 28 -15.43 -18.58 -13.71
N ASN A 29 -14.56 -18.89 -12.74
CA ASN A 29 -13.99 -17.92 -11.82
C ASN A 29 -12.52 -17.58 -12.12
N ILE A 30 -11.95 -18.03 -13.23
CA ILE A 30 -10.54 -17.79 -13.60
C ILE A 30 -10.15 -16.30 -13.62
N HIS A 31 -11.10 -15.40 -13.87
CA HIS A 31 -10.90 -13.95 -13.85
C HIS A 31 -11.48 -13.25 -12.62
N THR A 32 -11.92 -14.00 -11.61
CA THR A 32 -12.41 -13.44 -10.34
C THR A 32 -11.22 -13.18 -9.42
N PRO A 33 -10.93 -11.92 -9.05
CA PRO A 33 -9.81 -11.61 -8.16
C PRO A 33 -9.94 -12.32 -6.81
N GLY A 34 -8.85 -12.95 -6.36
CA GLY A 34 -8.81 -13.68 -5.09
C GLY A 34 -9.40 -15.11 -5.13
N TYR A 35 -9.90 -15.57 -6.29
CA TYR A 35 -10.34 -16.96 -6.43
C TYR A 35 -9.15 -17.91 -6.37
N VAL A 36 -9.26 -18.95 -5.54
CA VAL A 36 -8.26 -20.03 -5.43
C VAL A 36 -8.77 -21.27 -6.13
N ARG A 37 -7.90 -21.91 -6.93
CA ARG A 37 -8.20 -23.15 -7.63
C ARG A 37 -8.68 -24.23 -6.65
N GLN A 38 -9.77 -24.88 -7.03
CA GLN A 38 -10.39 -25.95 -6.25
C GLN A 38 -10.12 -27.30 -6.89
N MET A 39 -9.94 -28.33 -6.06
CA MET A 39 -9.71 -29.70 -6.50
C MET A 39 -10.56 -30.68 -5.70
N VAL A 40 -11.13 -31.67 -6.39
CA VAL A 40 -11.89 -32.73 -5.74
C VAL A 40 -10.92 -33.71 -5.09
N ASN A 41 -11.10 -33.94 -3.80
CA ASN A 41 -10.35 -34.92 -3.04
C ASN A 41 -11.08 -36.27 -3.09
N TYR A 42 -10.45 -37.28 -3.68
CA TYR A 42 -11.02 -38.60 -3.85
C TYR A 42 -10.38 -39.61 -2.89
N GLY A 43 -11.19 -40.50 -2.32
CA GLY A 43 -10.75 -41.64 -1.54
C GLY A 43 -11.21 -42.95 -2.17
N SER A 44 -10.44 -44.03 -2.01
CA SER A 44 -10.93 -45.37 -2.36
C SER A 44 -11.90 -45.86 -1.30
N VAL A 45 -13.02 -46.45 -1.71
CA VAL A 45 -13.93 -47.13 -0.78
C VAL A 45 -13.30 -48.48 -0.47
N GLY A 46 -12.73 -48.59 0.74
CA GLY A 46 -11.95 -49.75 1.18
C GLY A 46 -12.68 -51.09 1.02
N ALA A 47 -11.92 -52.14 0.73
CA ALA A 47 -12.41 -53.51 0.69
C ALA A 47 -12.93 -53.97 2.06
N SER A 48 -13.96 -54.80 2.08
CA SER A 48 -14.35 -55.54 3.30
C SER A 48 -13.16 -56.41 3.77
N ASN A 49 -13.10 -56.77 5.07
CA ASN A 49 -12.13 -57.73 5.66
C ASN A 49 -12.32 -59.18 5.13
N GLY A 50 -12.70 -59.34 3.86
CA GLY A 50 -12.94 -60.61 3.22
C GLY A 50 -11.64 -61.31 2.82
N HIS A 51 -11.64 -62.63 2.95
CA HIS A 51 -10.45 -63.46 2.78
C HIS A 51 -10.21 -63.89 1.31
N THR A 52 -11.15 -63.59 0.41
CA THR A 52 -11.06 -63.96 -1.03
C THR A 52 -10.49 -62.83 -1.89
N PRO A 53 -9.79 -63.13 -3.01
CA PRO A 53 -9.30 -62.11 -3.95
C PRO A 53 -10.40 -61.17 -4.45
N GLU A 54 -11.62 -61.68 -4.66
CA GLU A 54 -12.78 -60.93 -5.16
C GLU A 54 -13.35 -59.95 -4.11
N GLN A 55 -13.11 -60.19 -2.83
CA GLN A 55 -13.50 -59.29 -1.74
C GLN A 55 -12.49 -58.16 -1.52
N ARG A 56 -11.30 -58.23 -2.13
CA ARG A 56 -10.19 -57.27 -1.97
C ARG A 56 -10.12 -56.18 -3.05
N ILE A 57 -11.02 -56.21 -4.05
CA ILE A 57 -10.99 -55.30 -5.22
C ILE A 57 -11.59 -53.90 -4.90
N GLY A 58 -12.17 -53.69 -3.70
CA GLY A 58 -12.75 -52.41 -3.26
C GLY A 58 -14.16 -52.16 -3.82
N TYR A 59 -14.84 -51.11 -3.33
CA TYR A 59 -16.23 -50.78 -3.71
C TYR A 59 -16.35 -49.51 -4.59
N GLY A 60 -15.26 -49.08 -5.21
CA GLY A 60 -15.20 -47.88 -6.05
C GLY A 60 -14.55 -46.69 -5.34
N VAL A 61 -15.01 -45.49 -5.67
CA VAL A 61 -14.40 -44.21 -5.25
C VAL A 61 -15.42 -43.35 -4.53
N GLN A 62 -14.98 -42.60 -3.53
CA GLN A 62 -15.82 -41.61 -2.85
C GLN A 62 -15.18 -40.21 -2.96
N THR A 63 -16.03 -39.19 -3.02
CA THR A 63 -15.58 -37.80 -2.84
C THR A 63 -15.48 -37.51 -1.35
N LEU A 64 -14.27 -37.15 -0.90
CA LEU A 64 -14.01 -36.71 0.47
C LEU A 64 -14.39 -35.23 0.65
N GLY A 65 -14.16 -34.41 -0.38
CA GLY A 65 -14.43 -32.98 -0.36
C GLY A 65 -13.98 -32.27 -1.64
N VAL A 66 -14.14 -30.95 -1.65
CA VAL A 66 -13.59 -30.05 -2.66
C VAL A 66 -12.69 -29.05 -1.94
N ASP A 67 -11.39 -29.29 -2.01
CA ASP A 67 -10.38 -28.56 -1.27
C ASP A 67 -9.78 -27.43 -2.12
N ARG A 68 -9.28 -26.38 -1.46
CA ARG A 68 -8.53 -25.29 -2.11
C ARG A 68 -7.06 -25.68 -2.23
N ILE A 69 -6.42 -25.32 -3.33
CA ILE A 69 -4.97 -25.46 -3.50
C ILE A 69 -4.31 -24.16 -3.05
N THR A 70 -3.72 -24.16 -1.85
CA THR A 70 -3.10 -22.96 -1.25
C THR A 70 -1.66 -23.22 -0.82
N ASP A 71 -0.81 -22.21 -0.90
CA ASP A 71 0.51 -22.18 -0.29
C ASP A 71 0.58 -21.05 0.75
N GLU A 72 0.57 -21.43 2.04
CA GLU A 72 0.58 -20.48 3.15
C GLU A 72 1.87 -19.66 3.21
N VAL A 73 3.01 -20.26 2.84
CA VAL A 73 4.32 -19.60 2.85
C VAL A 73 4.36 -18.52 1.77
N LYS A 74 3.90 -18.85 0.55
CA LYS A 74 3.80 -17.87 -0.55
C LYS A 74 2.77 -16.79 -0.26
N THR A 75 1.66 -17.14 0.38
CA THR A 75 0.66 -16.15 0.84
C THR A 75 1.26 -15.17 1.84
N LYS A 76 2.00 -15.67 2.83
CA LYS A 76 2.69 -14.81 3.80
C LYS A 76 3.73 -13.92 3.12
N GLN A 77 4.57 -14.48 2.27
CA GLN A 77 5.57 -13.71 1.51
C GLN A 77 4.92 -12.61 0.67
N PHE A 78 3.80 -12.93 0.00
CA PHE A 78 3.03 -11.97 -0.78
C PHE A 78 2.51 -10.83 0.09
N ASN A 79 1.89 -11.13 1.22
CA ASN A 79 1.31 -10.14 2.14
C ASN A 79 2.38 -9.25 2.78
N ASP A 80 3.51 -9.82 3.22
CA ASP A 80 4.65 -9.08 3.76
C ASP A 80 5.20 -8.10 2.70
N GLN A 81 5.37 -8.58 1.48
CA GLN A 81 5.89 -7.79 0.38
C GLN A 81 4.91 -6.70 -0.10
N LEU A 82 3.61 -7.01 -0.09
CA LEU A 82 2.54 -6.07 -0.40
C LEU A 82 2.53 -4.92 0.60
N SER A 83 2.76 -5.20 1.88
CA SER A 83 2.89 -4.18 2.92
C SER A 83 4.06 -3.23 2.68
N GLN A 84 5.21 -3.75 2.26
CA GLN A 84 6.37 -2.94 1.89
C GLN A 84 6.09 -2.09 0.63
N LEU A 85 5.50 -2.68 -0.40
CA LEU A 85 5.13 -1.94 -1.60
C LEU A 85 4.13 -0.82 -1.29
N ALA A 86 3.12 -1.09 -0.46
CA ALA A 86 2.14 -0.09 -0.03
C ALA A 86 2.80 1.07 0.73
N TYR A 87 3.83 0.78 1.55
CA TYR A 87 4.62 1.81 2.21
C TYR A 87 5.26 2.76 1.18
N TYR A 88 6.01 2.24 0.22
CA TYR A 88 6.70 3.08 -0.76
C TYR A 88 5.76 3.75 -1.78
N ASN A 89 4.63 3.12 -2.10
CA ASN A 89 3.60 3.71 -2.97
C ASN A 89 3.06 5.02 -2.40
N TYR A 90 2.64 5.02 -1.13
CA TYR A 90 2.13 6.23 -0.48
C TYR A 90 3.21 7.31 -0.41
N LYS A 91 4.41 6.94 0.06
CA LYS A 91 5.54 7.87 0.21
C LYS A 91 5.93 8.51 -1.12
N ASN A 92 6.00 7.74 -2.21
CA ASN A 92 6.32 8.27 -3.54
C ASN A 92 5.25 9.27 -4.00
N SER A 93 3.97 8.93 -3.84
CA SER A 93 2.86 9.82 -4.24
C SER A 93 2.97 11.19 -3.57
N VAL A 94 3.22 11.22 -2.25
CA VAL A 94 3.36 12.48 -1.50
C VAL A 94 4.65 13.21 -1.86
N LEU A 95 5.80 12.54 -1.92
CA LEU A 95 7.08 13.19 -2.27
C LEU A 95 7.09 13.70 -3.72
N SER A 96 6.40 13.04 -4.64
CA SER A 96 6.21 13.53 -6.02
C SER A 96 5.42 14.84 -6.05
N ARG A 97 4.39 14.99 -5.19
CA ARG A 97 3.67 16.25 -5.04
C ARG A 97 4.58 17.33 -4.45
N VAL A 98 5.36 17.02 -3.42
CA VAL A 98 6.30 17.96 -2.79
C VAL A 98 7.38 18.41 -3.79
N GLU A 99 8.00 17.49 -4.52
CA GLU A 99 9.00 17.78 -5.56
C GLU A 99 8.42 18.72 -6.63
N SER A 100 7.19 18.44 -7.10
CA SER A 100 6.51 19.29 -8.09
C SER A 100 6.24 20.71 -7.57
N MET A 101 6.01 20.88 -6.27
CA MET A 101 5.80 22.19 -5.63
C MET A 101 7.09 22.97 -5.45
N VAL A 102 8.18 22.29 -5.09
CA VAL A 102 9.51 22.89 -4.97
C VAL A 102 9.97 23.38 -6.34
N GLY A 103 9.69 22.59 -7.39
CA GLY A 103 9.96 22.95 -8.78
C GLY A 103 11.45 22.90 -9.13
N THR A 104 11.79 22.26 -10.24
CA THR A 104 13.18 22.16 -10.72
C THR A 104 13.42 23.07 -11.92
N THR A 105 14.47 23.90 -11.77
CA THR A 105 15.21 24.68 -12.76
C THR A 105 14.45 25.63 -13.70
N GLY A 106 14.96 26.86 -13.81
CA GLY A 106 14.40 27.90 -14.67
C GLY A 106 14.26 29.24 -13.95
N LYS A 107 13.84 30.27 -14.69
CA LYS A 107 13.79 31.67 -14.21
C LYS A 107 12.87 31.90 -13.00
N ASN A 108 11.91 31.01 -12.76
CA ASN A 108 10.98 31.09 -11.63
C ASN A 108 11.34 30.13 -10.48
N SER A 109 12.50 29.46 -10.54
CA SER A 109 12.99 28.62 -9.43
C SER A 109 13.31 29.48 -8.21
N LEU A 110 13.20 28.92 -7.01
CA LEU A 110 13.45 29.66 -5.78
C LEU A 110 14.90 30.21 -5.74
N SER A 111 15.87 29.45 -6.24
CA SER A 111 17.26 29.89 -6.36
C SER A 111 17.42 31.07 -7.33
N SER A 112 16.77 31.04 -8.50
CA SER A 112 16.81 32.17 -9.44
C SER A 112 16.12 33.43 -8.90
N LEU A 113 15.04 33.28 -8.13
CA LEU A 113 14.36 34.39 -7.49
C LEU A 113 15.20 34.99 -6.36
N MET A 114 15.90 34.15 -5.59
CA MET A 114 16.84 34.62 -4.56
C MET A 114 18.03 35.35 -5.19
N ASP A 115 18.59 34.82 -6.29
CA ASP A 115 19.62 35.50 -7.07
C ASP A 115 19.11 36.87 -7.59
N GLY A 116 17.88 36.93 -8.12
CA GLY A 116 17.25 38.18 -8.57
C GLY A 116 17.11 39.21 -7.45
N PHE A 117 16.65 38.77 -6.28
CA PHE A 117 16.54 39.59 -5.07
C PHE A 117 17.89 40.19 -4.65
N PHE A 118 18.93 39.37 -4.48
CA PHE A 118 20.25 39.87 -4.08
C PHE A 118 20.93 40.71 -5.18
N ASN A 119 20.73 40.36 -6.45
CA ASN A 119 21.22 41.17 -7.57
C ASN A 119 20.55 42.56 -7.61
N ALA A 120 19.29 42.70 -7.19
CA ALA A 120 18.63 43.99 -7.16
C ALA A 120 19.31 44.97 -6.17
N PHE A 121 19.86 44.48 -5.05
CA PHE A 121 20.72 45.30 -4.18
C PHE A 121 22.01 45.75 -4.88
N ARG A 122 22.60 44.88 -5.71
CA ARG A 122 23.78 45.24 -6.51
C ARG A 122 23.48 46.35 -7.51
N GLU A 123 22.27 46.36 -8.08
CA GLU A 123 21.84 47.45 -8.96
C GLU A 123 21.58 48.76 -8.21
N VAL A 124 20.98 48.70 -7.01
CA VAL A 124 20.84 49.87 -6.12
C VAL A 124 22.21 50.45 -5.74
N ALA A 125 23.22 49.60 -5.49
CA ALA A 125 24.57 50.05 -5.14
C ALA A 125 25.23 50.92 -6.23
N LYS A 126 24.87 50.74 -7.50
CA LYS A 126 25.42 51.54 -8.62
C LYS A 126 24.89 52.97 -8.62
N ASN A 127 23.63 53.17 -8.25
CA ASN A 127 22.98 54.49 -8.26
C ASN A 127 21.95 54.59 -7.10
N PRO A 128 22.40 54.80 -5.85
CA PRO A 128 21.54 54.71 -4.66
C PRO A 128 20.47 55.81 -4.52
N ASP A 129 20.54 56.86 -5.36
CA ASP A 129 19.61 57.98 -5.34
C ASP A 129 18.46 57.88 -6.34
N GLN A 130 18.51 56.90 -7.24
CA GLN A 130 17.58 56.76 -8.36
C GLN A 130 16.44 55.78 -8.01
N SER A 131 15.18 56.25 -8.11
CA SER A 131 13.99 55.51 -7.67
C SER A 131 13.78 54.17 -8.40
N ASN A 132 14.11 54.12 -9.69
CA ASN A 132 13.90 52.94 -10.55
C ASN A 132 14.62 51.68 -10.05
N TYR A 133 15.77 51.82 -9.38
CA TYR A 133 16.47 50.67 -8.80
C TYR A 133 15.77 50.13 -7.56
N TYR A 134 15.14 50.98 -6.76
CA TYR A 134 14.30 50.55 -5.64
C TYR A 134 13.00 49.91 -6.13
N ASP A 135 12.38 50.42 -7.21
CA ASP A 135 11.21 49.77 -7.81
C ASP A 135 11.54 48.34 -8.26
N THR A 136 12.73 48.15 -8.85
CA THR A 136 13.24 46.82 -9.22
C THR A 136 13.45 45.94 -7.99
N LEU A 137 14.08 46.47 -6.93
CA LEU A 137 14.28 45.76 -5.67
C LEU A 137 12.96 45.34 -5.02
N ILE A 138 11.97 46.21 -4.98
CA ILE A 138 10.62 45.91 -4.44
C ILE A 138 9.98 44.78 -5.26
N SER A 139 10.04 44.87 -6.58
CA SER A 139 9.50 43.84 -7.49
C SER A 139 10.17 42.47 -7.28
N GLU A 140 11.51 42.41 -7.30
CA GLU A 140 12.23 41.13 -7.12
C GLU A 140 12.04 40.57 -5.71
N THR A 141 12.00 41.42 -4.69
CA THR A 141 11.68 41.02 -3.32
C THR A 141 10.29 40.39 -3.26
N GLY A 142 9.28 41.02 -3.86
CA GLY A 142 7.91 40.52 -3.88
C GLY A 142 7.78 39.16 -4.58
N LYS A 143 8.49 38.94 -5.68
CA LYS A 143 8.52 37.63 -6.36
C LYS A 143 9.14 36.55 -5.47
N PHE A 144 10.30 36.86 -4.86
CA PHE A 144 11.00 35.95 -3.97
C PHE A 144 10.12 35.57 -2.76
N THR A 145 9.62 36.56 -2.01
CA THR A 145 8.80 36.31 -0.83
C THR A 145 7.50 35.59 -1.16
N SER A 146 6.83 35.96 -2.26
CA SER A 146 5.61 35.28 -2.70
C SER A 146 5.85 33.79 -2.98
N GLN A 147 6.97 33.44 -3.61
CA GLN A 147 7.28 32.04 -3.90
C GLN A 147 7.65 31.25 -2.64
N VAL A 148 8.42 31.85 -1.73
CA VAL A 148 8.71 31.26 -0.40
C VAL A 148 7.41 31.01 0.36
N ASN A 149 6.54 32.03 0.45
CA ASN A 149 5.29 31.91 1.18
C ASN A 149 4.40 30.82 0.59
N LYS A 150 4.32 30.74 -0.75
CA LYS A 150 3.55 29.71 -1.45
C LYS A 150 4.08 28.31 -1.13
N LEU A 151 5.39 28.12 -1.18
CA LEU A 151 6.00 26.83 -0.85
C LEU A 151 5.74 26.44 0.61
N ALA A 152 5.94 27.37 1.56
CA ALA A 152 5.68 27.11 2.99
C ALA A 152 4.22 26.73 3.26
N LYS A 153 3.25 27.47 2.69
CA LYS A 153 1.81 27.16 2.81
C LYS A 153 1.43 25.83 2.16
N ASN A 154 2.06 25.49 1.04
CA ASN A 154 1.85 24.20 0.38
C ASN A 154 2.36 23.06 1.26
N LEU A 155 3.54 23.19 1.87
CA LEU A 155 4.07 22.18 2.78
C LEU A 155 3.20 22.02 4.04
N ASP A 156 2.66 23.12 4.60
CA ASP A 156 1.65 23.07 5.67
C ASP A 156 0.42 22.25 5.24
N SER A 157 -0.06 22.47 4.01
CA SER A 157 -1.22 21.77 3.47
C SER A 157 -0.96 20.28 3.23
N VAL A 158 0.25 19.93 2.77
CA VAL A 158 0.63 18.52 2.57
C VAL A 158 0.74 17.81 3.92
N GLU A 159 1.36 18.43 4.93
CA GLU A 159 1.46 17.84 6.27
C GLU A 159 0.08 17.61 6.92
N ALA A 160 -0.82 18.59 6.77
CA ALA A 160 -2.21 18.47 7.23
C ALA A 160 -2.94 17.31 6.52
N GLN A 161 -2.82 17.23 5.19
CA GLN A 161 -3.40 16.12 4.41
C GLN A 161 -2.83 14.77 4.86
N THR A 162 -1.52 14.67 5.08
CA THR A 162 -0.91 13.43 5.57
C THR A 162 -1.45 13.05 6.95
N THR A 163 -1.78 14.01 7.81
CA THR A 163 -2.44 13.72 9.09
C THR A 163 -3.82 13.11 8.91
N GLU A 164 -4.62 13.64 7.98
CA GLU A 164 -5.93 13.08 7.61
C GLU A 164 -5.79 11.68 6.99
N ASP A 165 -4.77 11.47 6.15
CA ASP A 165 -4.50 10.19 5.51
C ASP A 165 -4.13 9.11 6.54
N ILE A 166 -3.34 9.44 7.58
CA ILE A 166 -3.04 8.50 8.67
C ILE A 166 -4.34 8.02 9.33
N GLU A 167 -5.24 8.95 9.66
CA GLU A 167 -6.53 8.64 10.28
C GLU A 167 -7.42 7.80 9.34
N ALA A 168 -7.46 8.14 8.05
CA ALA A 168 -8.19 7.36 7.04
C ALA A 168 -7.65 5.93 6.91
N HIS A 169 -6.33 5.75 6.89
CA HIS A 169 -5.69 4.44 6.81
C HIS A 169 -5.95 3.58 8.06
N VAL A 170 -5.91 4.17 9.25
CA VAL A 170 -6.28 3.48 10.51
C VAL A 170 -7.75 3.07 10.49
N ASN A 171 -8.65 3.96 10.07
CA ASN A 171 -10.07 3.66 9.98
C ASN A 171 -10.38 2.55 8.97
N GLU A 172 -9.71 2.55 7.82
CA GLU A 172 -9.90 1.53 6.81
C GLU A 172 -9.37 0.16 7.26
N PHE A 173 -8.22 0.13 7.96
CA PHE A 173 -7.74 -1.09 8.61
C PHE A 173 -8.76 -1.64 9.61
N ASN A 174 -9.33 -0.77 10.47
CA ASN A 174 -10.35 -1.17 11.44
C ASN A 174 -11.64 -1.69 10.77
N ARG A 175 -12.03 -1.11 9.63
CA ARG A 175 -13.17 -1.57 8.83
C ARG A 175 -12.91 -2.97 8.26
N LEU A 176 -11.70 -3.23 7.77
CA LEU A 176 -11.29 -4.54 7.28
C LEU A 176 -11.22 -5.58 8.42
N ALA A 177 -10.71 -5.19 9.60
CA ALA A 177 -10.72 -6.04 10.80
C ALA A 177 -12.14 -6.47 11.20
N ALA A 178 -13.10 -5.53 11.19
CA ALA A 178 -14.51 -5.84 11.43
C ALA A 178 -15.11 -6.76 10.34
N SER A 179 -14.72 -6.56 9.08
CA SER A 179 -15.15 -7.42 7.97
C SER A 179 -14.61 -8.84 8.12
N LEU A 180 -13.36 -8.99 8.57
CA LEU A 180 -12.74 -10.29 8.85
C LEU A 180 -13.44 -11.01 10.01
N ALA A 181 -13.77 -10.29 11.09
CA ALA A 181 -14.50 -10.85 12.22
C ALA A 181 -15.89 -11.38 11.81
N GLU A 182 -16.62 -10.65 10.95
CA GLU A 182 -17.90 -11.12 10.41
C GLU A 182 -17.72 -12.31 9.45
N ALA A 183 -16.66 -12.33 8.64
CA ALA A 183 -16.32 -13.50 7.81
C ALA A 183 -16.02 -14.73 8.69
N ASN A 184 -15.24 -14.56 9.75
CA ASN A 184 -14.94 -15.60 10.74
C ASN A 184 -16.20 -16.13 11.42
N LYS A 185 -17.18 -15.27 11.72
CA LYS A 185 -18.48 -15.68 12.26
C LYS A 185 -19.25 -16.56 11.28
N LYS A 186 -19.32 -16.19 10.00
CA LYS A 186 -19.97 -17.00 8.96
C LYS A 186 -19.27 -18.35 8.76
N ILE A 187 -17.94 -18.35 8.79
CA ILE A 187 -17.12 -19.57 8.75
C ILE A 187 -17.41 -20.46 9.95
N GLY A 188 -17.47 -19.90 11.16
CA GLY A 188 -17.80 -20.63 12.38
C GLY A 188 -19.21 -21.24 12.34
N GLN A 189 -20.20 -20.51 11.80
CA GLN A 189 -21.58 -20.98 11.63
C GLN A 189 -21.71 -22.12 10.61
N ALA A 190 -20.83 -22.18 9.60
CA ALA A 190 -20.81 -23.26 8.62
C ALA A 190 -20.30 -24.60 9.19
N GLY A 191 -19.66 -24.58 10.37
CA GLY A 191 -19.17 -25.79 11.03
C GLY A 191 -18.04 -26.46 10.25
N THR A 192 -18.15 -27.78 10.03
CA THR A 192 -17.09 -28.58 9.37
C THR A 192 -17.09 -28.46 7.85
N GLN A 193 -18.19 -28.00 7.24
CA GLN A 193 -18.32 -27.86 5.78
C GLN A 193 -18.36 -26.38 5.41
N VAL A 194 -17.21 -25.73 5.54
CA VAL A 194 -17.07 -24.31 5.21
C VAL A 194 -17.08 -24.13 3.69
N PRO A 195 -17.97 -23.29 3.13
CA PRO A 195 -17.93 -22.94 1.71
C PRO A 195 -16.59 -22.26 1.35
N ASN A 196 -15.95 -22.73 0.28
CA ASN A 196 -14.66 -22.19 -0.19
C ASN A 196 -14.70 -20.69 -0.46
N GLN A 197 -15.85 -20.15 -0.87
CA GLN A 197 -16.03 -18.71 -1.11
C GLN A 197 -15.85 -17.87 0.17
N LEU A 198 -16.20 -18.41 1.34
CA LEU A 198 -15.95 -17.70 2.60
C LEU A 198 -14.46 -17.68 2.95
N LEU A 199 -13.72 -18.73 2.58
CA LEU A 199 -12.28 -18.80 2.77
C LEU A 199 -11.55 -17.86 1.80
N ASP A 200 -12.00 -17.79 0.54
CA ASP A 200 -11.49 -16.84 -0.45
C ASP A 200 -11.72 -15.39 0.02
N GLU A 201 -12.91 -15.06 0.54
CA GLU A 201 -13.21 -13.71 1.04
C GLU A 201 -12.37 -13.36 2.28
N ARG A 202 -12.19 -14.32 3.20
CA ARG A 202 -11.29 -14.16 4.37
C ARG A 202 -9.87 -13.81 3.91
N ASP A 203 -9.33 -14.57 2.98
CA ASP A 203 -7.95 -14.38 2.50
C ASP A 203 -7.80 -13.06 1.73
N ARG A 204 -8.82 -12.67 0.96
CA ARG A 204 -8.89 -11.36 0.31
C ARG A 204 -8.86 -10.22 1.33
N ILE A 205 -9.67 -10.29 2.38
CA ILE A 205 -9.69 -9.27 3.44
C ILE A 205 -8.33 -9.18 4.13
N VAL A 206 -7.73 -10.32 4.49
CA VAL A 206 -6.40 -10.37 5.11
C VAL A 206 -5.33 -9.72 4.20
N THR A 207 -5.37 -10.03 2.91
CA THR A 207 -4.47 -9.43 1.90
C THR A 207 -4.65 -7.91 1.82
N GLU A 208 -5.91 -7.43 1.82
CA GLU A 208 -6.19 -6.00 1.84
C GLU A 208 -5.70 -5.32 3.14
N MET A 209 -5.83 -5.98 4.29
CA MET A 209 -5.30 -5.48 5.56
C MET A 209 -3.78 -5.27 5.51
N SER A 210 -3.04 -6.16 4.83
CA SER A 210 -1.58 -6.07 4.68
C SER A 210 -1.13 -4.80 3.95
N LYS A 211 -1.97 -4.16 3.14
CA LYS A 211 -1.65 -2.86 2.50
C LYS A 211 -1.49 -1.73 3.53
N TYR A 212 -2.18 -1.81 4.67
CA TYR A 212 -2.21 -0.72 5.64
C TYR A 212 -1.18 -0.90 6.77
N ALA A 213 -0.89 -2.16 7.16
CA ALA A 213 0.09 -2.47 8.19
C ALA A 213 0.74 -3.85 7.96
N ASN A 214 1.93 -4.07 8.53
CA ASN A 214 2.48 -5.41 8.66
C ASN A 214 1.61 -6.21 9.66
N ILE A 215 1.17 -7.40 9.25
CA ILE A 215 0.30 -8.24 10.07
C ILE A 215 0.84 -9.67 10.17
N GLU A 216 0.59 -10.29 11.32
CA GLU A 216 0.84 -11.70 11.56
C GLU A 216 -0.51 -12.42 11.59
N VAL A 217 -0.68 -13.42 10.74
CA VAL A 217 -1.92 -14.19 10.64
C VAL A 217 -1.70 -15.56 11.29
N SER A 218 -2.60 -15.96 12.17
CA SER A 218 -2.63 -17.30 12.75
C SER A 218 -4.05 -17.86 12.71
N TYR A 219 -4.19 -19.17 12.86
CA TYR A 219 -5.49 -19.85 12.83
C TYR A 219 -5.82 -20.47 14.18
N GLU A 220 -7.10 -20.52 14.55
CA GLU A 220 -7.52 -21.10 15.83
C GLU A 220 -7.32 -22.61 15.87
N SER A 221 -6.88 -23.13 17.02
CA SER A 221 -6.63 -24.58 17.19
C SER A 221 -7.90 -25.43 17.09
N MET A 222 -9.05 -24.88 17.47
CA MET A 222 -10.34 -25.59 17.43
C MET A 222 -11.02 -25.51 16.06
N ASN A 223 -10.72 -24.47 15.27
CA ASN A 223 -11.21 -24.33 13.91
C ASN A 223 -10.13 -23.63 13.04
N PRO A 224 -9.34 -24.40 12.27
CA PRO A 224 -8.24 -23.84 11.46
C PRO A 224 -8.72 -22.93 10.31
N ASN A 225 -10.04 -22.81 10.10
CA ASN A 225 -10.60 -21.87 9.13
C ASN A 225 -10.79 -20.45 9.70
N ILE A 226 -10.77 -20.29 11.02
CA ILE A 226 -10.93 -18.98 11.68
C ILE A 226 -9.56 -18.32 11.81
N ALA A 227 -9.40 -17.16 11.18
CA ALA A 227 -8.15 -16.41 11.20
C ALA A 227 -8.13 -15.39 12.35
N SER A 228 -7.00 -15.27 13.01
CA SER A 228 -6.66 -14.20 13.95
C SER A 228 -5.53 -13.37 13.39
N VAL A 229 -5.56 -12.07 13.68
CA VAL A 229 -4.58 -11.10 13.18
C VAL A 229 -3.91 -10.42 14.35
N ARG A 230 -2.59 -10.38 14.31
CA ARG A 230 -1.72 -9.68 15.26
C ARG A 230 -0.88 -8.64 14.55
N MET A 231 -0.48 -7.61 15.29
CA MET A 231 0.50 -6.62 14.89
C MET A 231 1.57 -6.58 15.96
N ASN A 232 2.78 -7.00 15.62
CA ASN A 232 3.91 -7.10 16.56
C ASN A 232 3.54 -7.87 17.84
N GLY A 233 2.92 -9.05 17.68
CA GLY A 233 2.45 -9.91 18.77
C GLY A 233 1.14 -9.52 19.46
N ILE A 234 0.61 -8.31 19.26
CA ILE A 234 -0.64 -7.83 19.89
C ILE A 234 -1.83 -8.12 18.97
N LEU A 235 -2.90 -8.70 19.52
CA LEU A 235 -4.12 -9.05 18.77
C LEU A 235 -4.91 -7.81 18.35
N THR A 236 -5.30 -7.77 17.07
CA THR A 236 -6.28 -6.81 16.52
C THR A 236 -7.56 -7.51 16.03
N VAL A 237 -7.46 -8.78 15.63
CA VAL A 237 -8.61 -9.66 15.41
C VAL A 237 -8.36 -10.96 16.13
N ASN A 238 -9.28 -11.37 17.00
CA ASN A 238 -9.25 -12.64 17.70
C ASN A 238 -10.51 -13.42 17.33
N GLY A 239 -10.43 -14.21 16.27
CA GLY A 239 -11.57 -14.89 15.69
C GLY A 239 -12.70 -13.92 15.32
N GLN A 240 -13.78 -13.91 16.11
CA GLN A 240 -14.98 -13.11 15.86
C GLN A 240 -14.94 -11.74 16.57
N ASP A 241 -13.94 -11.48 17.40
CA ASP A 241 -13.78 -10.23 18.15
C ASP A 241 -12.71 -9.34 17.50
N THR A 242 -12.90 -8.02 17.58
CA THR A 242 -11.95 -7.02 17.09
C THR A 242 -11.45 -6.10 18.19
N TYR A 243 -10.17 -5.78 18.12
CA TYR A 243 -9.50 -4.78 18.95
C TYR A 243 -8.97 -3.68 18.03
N PRO A 244 -9.72 -2.57 17.87
CA PRO A 244 -9.42 -1.56 16.88
C PRO A 244 -8.14 -0.80 17.22
N LEU A 245 -7.40 -0.45 16.18
CA LEU A 245 -6.30 0.49 16.24
C LEU A 245 -6.81 1.87 16.65
N GLN A 246 -6.06 2.54 17.52
CA GLN A 246 -6.30 3.91 17.94
C GLN A 246 -5.09 4.78 17.56
N LEU A 247 -5.35 5.96 17.01
CA LEU A 247 -4.31 6.91 16.65
C LEU A 247 -4.02 7.86 17.82
N ASN A 248 -2.81 7.84 18.35
CA ASN A 248 -2.35 8.84 19.31
C ASN A 248 -1.84 10.07 18.56
N LYS A 249 -2.70 11.10 18.51
CA LYS A 249 -2.43 12.39 17.87
C LYS A 249 -1.59 13.35 18.74
N THR A 250 -1.38 13.02 20.02
CA THR A 250 -0.70 13.91 20.98
C THR A 250 0.82 13.76 20.97
N LYS A 251 1.33 12.65 20.43
CA LYS A 251 2.76 12.37 20.28
C LYS A 251 3.26 12.85 18.92
N GLU A 252 4.51 13.31 18.86
CA GLU A 252 5.22 13.58 17.61
C GLU A 252 6.53 12.77 17.59
N PRO A 253 6.72 11.82 16.65
CA PRO A 253 5.75 11.41 15.63
C PRO A 253 4.49 10.75 16.23
N MET A 254 3.38 10.84 15.51
CA MET A 254 2.14 10.13 15.84
C MET A 254 2.37 8.63 15.94
N SER A 255 1.66 7.96 16.84
CA SER A 255 1.77 6.52 17.06
C SER A 255 0.42 5.83 17.02
N VAL A 256 0.42 4.53 16.77
CA VAL A 256 -0.78 3.68 16.82
C VAL A 256 -0.75 2.87 18.10
N GLU A 257 -1.90 2.73 18.73
CA GLU A 257 -2.09 2.03 20.00
C GLU A 257 -3.23 1.02 19.88
N ILE A 258 -3.13 -0.07 20.65
CA ILE A 258 -4.27 -0.95 20.98
C ILE A 258 -4.33 -1.02 22.50
N TYR A 259 -5.50 -0.75 23.09
CA TYR A 259 -5.68 -0.73 24.55
C TYR A 259 -4.70 0.19 25.29
N GLY A 260 -4.36 1.33 24.69
CA GLY A 260 -3.40 2.29 25.26
C GLY A 260 -1.94 1.81 25.26
N SER A 261 -1.65 0.66 24.65
CA SER A 261 -0.29 0.18 24.41
C SER A 261 0.14 0.52 22.99
N GLU A 262 1.24 1.25 22.87
CA GLU A 262 1.84 1.61 21.57
C GLU A 262 2.31 0.36 20.81
N ILE A 263 1.99 0.31 19.53
CA ILE A 263 2.36 -0.79 18.64
C ILE A 263 3.32 -0.28 17.58
N PRO A 264 4.54 -0.83 17.49
CA PRO A 264 5.45 -0.49 16.42
C PRO A 264 4.94 -1.12 15.11
N ILE A 265 4.51 -0.26 14.18
CA ILE A 265 4.20 -0.63 12.80
C ILE A 265 5.47 -0.47 11.97
N THR A 266 5.84 -1.48 11.19
CA THR A 266 7.10 -1.49 10.44
C THR A 266 6.92 -1.22 8.94
N SER A 267 5.74 -1.49 8.38
CA SER A 267 5.41 -1.22 6.96
C SER A 267 3.92 -0.95 6.76
N GLY A 268 3.49 -0.82 5.50
CA GLY A 268 2.13 -0.47 5.12
C GLY A 268 1.88 1.05 5.06
N ALA A 269 0.71 1.41 4.55
CA ALA A 269 0.33 2.80 4.32
C ALA A 269 0.29 3.65 5.61
N ILE A 270 -0.08 3.06 6.75
CA ILE A 270 -0.11 3.78 8.04
C ILE A 270 1.28 4.24 8.43
N LYS A 271 2.27 3.32 8.43
CA LYS A 271 3.65 3.66 8.77
C LYS A 271 4.25 4.65 7.77
N SER A 272 3.91 4.50 6.49
CA SER A 272 4.36 5.42 5.44
C SER A 272 3.85 6.83 5.66
N ALA A 273 2.57 7.00 5.99
CA ALA A 273 1.99 8.30 6.23
C ALA A 273 2.62 8.97 7.46
N ILE A 274 2.85 8.24 8.56
CA ILE A 274 3.55 8.76 9.75
C ILE A 274 4.97 9.24 9.40
N ASP A 275 5.75 8.42 8.69
CA ASP A 275 7.13 8.76 8.32
C ASP A 275 7.19 9.95 7.35
N THR A 276 6.28 9.95 6.38
CA THR A 276 6.20 10.99 5.36
C THR A 276 5.83 12.33 6.00
N LYS A 277 4.91 12.35 6.98
CA LYS A 277 4.59 13.54 7.78
C LYS A 277 5.85 14.09 8.45
N GLY A 278 6.61 13.23 9.13
CA GLY A 278 7.86 13.62 9.79
C GLY A 278 8.91 14.18 8.81
N GLN A 279 8.98 13.61 7.60
CA GLN A 279 9.86 14.10 6.54
C GLN A 279 9.43 15.48 6.01
N ILE A 280 8.12 15.70 5.80
CA ILE A 280 7.58 17.01 5.41
C ILE A 280 7.85 18.05 6.51
N ALA A 281 7.66 17.70 7.78
CA ALA A 281 7.96 18.57 8.91
C ALA A 281 9.44 19.00 8.93
N SER A 282 10.34 18.07 8.59
CA SER A 282 11.77 18.37 8.42
C SER A 282 12.03 19.36 7.27
N TYR A 283 11.40 19.17 6.11
CA TYR A 283 11.49 20.13 5.00
C TYR A 283 10.98 21.52 5.38
N LYS A 284 9.83 21.58 6.05
CA LYS A 284 9.27 22.84 6.57
C LYS A 284 10.25 23.54 7.49
N LYS A 285 10.79 22.82 8.48
CA LYS A 285 11.76 23.35 9.44
C LYS A 285 13.01 23.88 8.75
N ASN A 286 13.56 23.16 7.78
CA ASN A 286 14.75 23.60 7.04
C ASN A 286 14.48 24.87 6.23
N LEU A 287 13.33 24.97 5.55
CA LEU A 287 12.94 26.17 4.83
C LEU A 287 12.75 27.36 5.79
N GLU A 288 12.11 27.11 6.94
CA GLU A 288 11.85 28.11 7.98
C GLU A 288 13.13 28.66 8.59
N GLU A 289 14.07 27.79 8.97
CA GLU A 289 15.38 28.18 9.51
C GLU A 289 16.16 29.02 8.50
N LEU A 290 16.20 28.59 7.23
CA LEU A 290 16.89 29.31 6.17
C LEU A 290 16.29 30.71 5.96
N MET A 291 14.97 30.81 5.83
CA MET A 291 14.28 32.08 5.55
C MET A 291 14.35 33.05 6.74
N ASN A 292 14.29 32.54 7.98
CA ASN A 292 14.51 33.37 9.16
C ASN A 292 15.95 33.89 9.23
N SER A 293 16.93 33.07 8.87
CA SER A 293 18.32 33.52 8.79
C SER A 293 18.51 34.60 7.72
N VAL A 294 17.92 34.43 6.52
CA VAL A 294 17.92 35.46 5.46
C VAL A 294 17.28 36.76 5.95
N LYS A 295 16.08 36.69 6.56
CA LYS A 295 15.39 37.85 7.14
C LYS A 295 16.28 38.59 8.13
N ASN A 296 16.84 37.87 9.09
CA ASN A 296 17.63 38.46 10.17
C ASN A 296 18.92 39.09 9.63
N GLN A 297 19.61 38.43 8.71
CA GLN A 297 20.85 38.95 8.13
C GLN A 297 20.59 40.21 7.29
N VAL A 298 19.55 40.20 6.45
CA VAL A 298 19.17 41.38 5.65
C VAL A 298 18.77 42.54 6.55
N ASN A 299 17.92 42.32 7.56
CA ASN A 299 17.50 43.37 8.49
C ASN A 299 18.68 43.95 9.28
N THR A 300 19.61 43.09 9.72
CA THR A 300 20.80 43.49 10.49
C THR A 300 21.74 44.33 9.63
N VAL A 301 22.09 43.88 8.43
CA VAL A 301 23.01 44.59 7.53
C VAL A 301 22.39 45.91 7.04
N MET A 302 21.08 45.95 6.81
CA MET A 302 20.39 47.18 6.42
C MET A 302 20.26 48.19 7.58
N GLY A 303 20.31 47.71 8.84
CA GLY A 303 20.09 48.52 10.04
C GLY A 303 18.63 48.98 10.23
N LYS A 304 17.69 48.36 9.51
CA LYS A 304 16.24 48.63 9.56
C LYS A 304 15.47 47.36 9.16
N GLU A 305 14.21 47.26 9.54
CA GLU A 305 13.36 46.10 9.19
C GLU A 305 13.00 46.12 7.69
N PHE A 306 13.81 45.46 6.87
CA PHE A 306 13.52 45.19 5.46
C PHE A 306 12.39 44.18 5.30
N PHE A 307 12.52 43.06 5.99
CA PHE A 307 11.55 41.98 6.03
C PHE A 307 10.79 42.00 7.36
N VAL A 308 9.48 41.79 7.27
CA VAL A 308 8.57 41.60 8.41
C VAL A 308 7.80 40.27 8.25
N GLY A 309 7.06 39.87 9.29
CA GLY A 309 6.36 38.58 9.37
C GLY A 309 7.18 37.56 10.15
N ASP A 310 6.51 36.67 10.88
CA ASP A 310 7.17 35.81 11.87
C ASP A 310 7.68 34.49 11.32
N TYR A 311 7.20 34.10 10.13
CA TYR A 311 7.50 32.80 9.53
C TYR A 311 7.74 32.87 8.02
N ALA A 312 8.34 31.83 7.44
CA ALA A 312 8.56 31.72 5.99
C ALA A 312 7.26 31.86 5.17
N LYS A 313 6.11 31.45 5.73
CA LYS A 313 4.78 31.60 5.11
C LYS A 313 4.23 33.03 5.09
N GLU A 314 4.81 33.92 5.87
CA GLU A 314 4.38 35.31 6.08
C GLU A 314 5.47 36.35 5.80
N LEU A 315 6.66 35.89 5.40
CA LEU A 315 7.79 36.73 5.02
C LEU A 315 7.35 37.72 3.94
N LYS A 316 7.46 39.02 4.22
CA LYS A 316 7.08 40.09 3.28
C LYS A 316 7.99 41.30 3.44
N LEU A 317 8.09 42.10 2.38
CA LEU A 317 8.71 43.42 2.46
C LEU A 317 7.94 44.28 3.48
N ASN A 318 8.68 45.08 4.25
CA ASN A 318 8.08 46.06 5.14
C ASN A 318 7.15 47.01 4.36
N PRO A 319 5.85 47.09 4.72
CA PRO A 319 4.87 47.93 4.02
C PRO A 319 5.25 49.41 3.95
N GLU A 320 6.10 49.91 4.84
CA GLU A 320 6.59 51.29 4.78
C GLU A 320 7.42 51.56 3.53
N PHE A 321 8.17 50.57 3.03
CA PHE A 321 9.01 50.70 1.83
C PHE A 321 8.22 50.53 0.54
N ALA A 322 7.11 49.78 0.58
CA ALA A 322 6.22 49.64 -0.57
C ALA A 322 5.48 50.95 -0.91
N ASN A 323 5.27 51.82 0.08
CA ASN A 323 4.54 53.08 -0.09
C ASN A 323 5.45 54.31 -0.25
N ASP A 324 6.69 54.25 0.23
CA ASP A 324 7.67 55.34 0.11
C ASP A 324 9.11 54.78 0.04
N PHE A 325 9.69 54.80 -1.17
CA PHE A 325 11.07 54.33 -1.40
C PHE A 325 12.11 55.18 -0.67
N SER A 326 11.80 56.43 -0.31
CA SER A 326 12.74 57.32 0.39
C SER A 326 13.15 56.75 1.74
N LYS A 327 12.23 56.04 2.40
CA LYS A 327 12.49 55.31 3.66
C LYS A 327 13.41 54.10 3.46
N MET A 328 13.45 53.57 2.24
CA MET A 328 14.27 52.42 1.88
C MET A 328 15.71 52.79 1.56
N LYS A 329 16.01 54.07 1.27
CA LYS A 329 17.36 54.53 0.88
C LYS A 329 18.49 54.01 1.78
N ILE A 330 19.56 53.56 1.15
CA ILE A 330 20.78 53.01 1.77
C ILE A 330 22.03 53.50 1.02
N SER A 331 23.19 53.42 1.65
CA SER A 331 24.46 53.74 0.99
C SER A 331 24.84 52.66 -0.03
N ALA A 332 25.70 53.01 -1.00
CA ALA A 332 26.27 52.05 -1.93
C ALA A 332 27.04 50.93 -1.20
N GLU A 333 27.71 51.25 -0.09
CA GLU A 333 28.41 50.27 0.74
C GLU A 333 27.44 49.25 1.35
N THR A 334 26.36 49.71 1.98
CA THR A 334 25.33 48.84 2.57
C THR A 334 24.66 47.98 1.50
N ALA A 335 24.35 48.56 0.34
CA ALA A 335 23.75 47.82 -0.78
C ALA A 335 24.68 46.71 -1.31
N ASN A 336 26.00 46.96 -1.40
CA ASN A 336 26.97 45.94 -1.78
C ASN A 336 27.09 44.82 -0.72
N LYS A 337 27.06 45.17 0.57
CA LYS A 337 27.04 44.16 1.67
C LYS A 337 25.79 43.29 1.57
N LEU A 338 24.61 43.89 1.39
CA LEU A 338 23.35 43.16 1.23
C LEU A 338 23.38 42.21 0.02
N ALA A 339 23.92 42.66 -1.11
CA ALA A 339 24.08 41.82 -2.29
C ALA A 339 25.05 40.65 -2.08
N GLY A 340 25.99 40.77 -1.13
CA GLY A 340 26.98 39.74 -0.79
C GLY A 340 26.47 38.66 0.17
N ILE A 341 25.36 38.89 0.89
CA ILE A 341 24.80 37.93 1.87
C ILE A 341 24.58 36.55 1.24
N THR A 342 24.18 36.48 -0.02
CA THR A 342 23.94 35.20 -0.70
C THR A 342 25.15 34.25 -0.72
N ASP A 343 26.35 34.82 -0.65
CA ASP A 343 27.63 34.11 -0.67
C ASP A 343 28.28 34.02 0.73
N GLU A 344 27.71 34.72 1.73
CA GLU A 344 28.16 34.61 3.12
C GLU A 344 27.86 33.22 3.70
N ASP A 345 28.68 32.82 4.66
CA ASP A 345 28.51 31.56 5.38
C ASP A 345 27.18 31.56 6.14
N TYR A 346 26.32 30.63 5.73
CA TYR A 346 25.24 30.08 6.52
C TYR A 346 25.75 28.84 7.29
N LYS A 347 24.85 28.17 8.01
CA LYS A 347 25.10 26.99 8.84
C LYS A 347 25.97 25.94 8.12
N ASP A 348 26.87 25.33 8.88
CA ASP A 348 27.78 24.25 8.44
C ASP A 348 28.71 24.62 7.27
N GLY A 349 29.07 25.91 7.13
CA GLY A 349 29.99 26.40 6.09
C GLY A 349 29.40 26.41 4.68
N LEU A 350 28.08 26.30 4.57
CA LEU A 350 27.34 26.44 3.32
C LEU A 350 26.93 27.89 3.15
N SER A 351 26.99 28.45 1.95
CA SER A 351 26.37 29.75 1.71
C SER A 351 24.84 29.64 1.64
N TYR A 352 24.12 30.75 1.82
CA TYR A 352 22.66 30.79 1.67
C TYR A 352 22.18 30.20 0.34
N LYS A 353 22.90 30.51 -0.75
CA LYS A 353 22.64 29.94 -2.08
C LYS A 353 22.76 28.42 -2.08
N LYS A 354 23.87 27.89 -1.57
CA LYS A 354 24.11 26.45 -1.51
C LYS A 354 23.10 25.74 -0.62
N ALA A 355 22.71 26.34 0.50
CA ALA A 355 21.71 25.77 1.40
C ALA A 355 20.34 25.63 0.72
N LEU A 356 19.93 26.65 -0.05
CA LEU A 356 18.69 26.59 -0.83
C LEU A 356 18.76 25.54 -1.94
N ASP A 357 19.86 25.49 -2.68
CA ASP A 357 20.06 24.48 -3.73
C ASP A 357 20.06 23.06 -3.14
N GLN A 358 20.70 22.86 -1.98
CA GLN A 358 20.68 21.59 -1.27
C GLN A 358 19.29 21.19 -0.79
N PHE A 359 18.45 22.14 -0.36
CA PHE A 359 17.06 21.85 -0.03
C PHE A 359 16.31 21.25 -1.24
N ILE A 360 16.46 21.87 -2.41
CA ILE A 360 15.84 21.39 -3.66
C ILE A 360 16.38 20.01 -4.05
N VAL A 361 17.71 19.83 -4.02
CA VAL A 361 18.37 18.56 -4.34
C VAL A 361 17.96 17.46 -3.36
N LYS A 362 17.81 17.78 -2.07
CA LYS A 362 17.42 16.82 -1.04
C LYS A 362 16.02 16.25 -1.30
N VAL A 363 15.05 17.10 -1.63
CA VAL A 363 13.69 16.65 -1.97
C VAL A 363 13.71 15.72 -3.18
N ALA A 364 14.44 16.08 -4.25
CA ALA A 364 14.56 15.25 -5.45
C ALA A 364 15.29 13.92 -5.16
N SER A 365 16.35 13.97 -4.36
CA SER A 365 17.11 12.78 -3.95
C SER A 365 16.25 11.81 -3.14
N ASP A 366 15.50 12.31 -2.16
CA ASP A 366 14.62 11.50 -1.32
C ASP A 366 13.52 10.84 -2.15
N LYS A 367 12.93 11.58 -3.11
CA LYS A 367 11.96 11.04 -4.03
C LYS A 367 12.56 9.98 -4.96
N SER A 368 13.78 10.21 -5.46
CA SER A 368 14.50 9.23 -6.30
C SER A 368 14.81 7.93 -5.53
N GLU A 369 15.22 8.04 -4.27
CA GLU A 369 15.46 6.89 -3.39
C GLU A 369 14.17 6.08 -3.19
N VAL A 370 13.08 6.75 -2.81
CA VAL A 370 11.76 6.12 -2.61
C VAL A 370 11.24 5.47 -3.88
N ASN A 371 11.46 6.08 -5.05
CA ASN A 371 11.09 5.50 -6.35
C ASN A 371 11.88 4.21 -6.65
N GLY A 372 13.17 4.18 -6.29
CA GLY A 372 13.99 2.97 -6.39
C GLY A 372 13.43 1.82 -5.55
N TYR A 373 13.11 2.09 -4.29
CA TYR A 373 12.52 1.08 -3.40
C TYR A 373 11.12 0.65 -3.84
N GLN A 374 10.26 1.57 -4.28
CA GLN A 374 8.94 1.23 -4.80
C GLN A 374 9.05 0.24 -5.97
N LYS A 375 9.97 0.50 -6.90
CA LYS A 375 10.20 -0.40 -8.03
C LYS A 375 10.70 -1.78 -7.59
N ILE A 376 11.72 -1.82 -6.72
CA ILE A 376 12.25 -3.07 -6.17
C ILE A 376 11.13 -3.89 -5.51
N HIS A 377 10.30 -3.24 -4.69
CA HIS A 377 9.25 -3.95 -3.98
C HIS A 377 8.11 -4.39 -4.93
N GLY A 378 7.83 -3.61 -5.98
CA GLY A 378 6.88 -3.96 -7.03
C GLY A 378 7.31 -5.18 -7.84
N ASP A 379 8.56 -5.17 -8.33
CA ASP A 379 9.13 -6.27 -9.12
C ASP A 379 9.18 -7.58 -8.31
N LEU A 380 9.54 -7.51 -7.01
CA LEU A 380 9.54 -8.68 -6.13
C LEU A 380 8.11 -9.19 -5.84
N LEU A 381 7.14 -8.29 -5.65
CA LEU A 381 5.75 -8.69 -5.46
C LEU A 381 5.20 -9.41 -6.69
N GLU A 382 5.52 -8.91 -7.89
CA GLU A 382 5.13 -9.53 -9.16
C GLU A 382 5.73 -10.94 -9.30
N GLY A 383 7.01 -11.11 -8.97
CA GLY A 383 7.64 -12.44 -8.95
C GLY A 383 6.94 -13.42 -8.00
N ILE A 384 6.67 -12.99 -6.76
CA ILE A 384 5.94 -13.81 -5.77
C ILE A 384 4.52 -14.12 -6.25
N GLN A 385 3.84 -13.16 -6.88
CA GLN A 385 2.50 -13.36 -7.45
C GLN A 385 2.51 -14.42 -8.55
N GLN A 386 3.50 -14.40 -9.44
CA GLN A 386 3.64 -15.42 -10.48
C GLN A 386 3.87 -16.81 -9.89
N GLU A 387 4.75 -16.93 -8.90
CA GLU A 387 4.98 -18.21 -8.19
C GLU A 387 3.70 -18.70 -7.49
N LYS A 388 3.01 -17.81 -6.78
CA LYS A 388 1.74 -18.12 -6.11
C LYS A 388 0.66 -18.56 -7.10
N MET A 389 0.51 -17.85 -8.23
CA MET A 389 -0.44 -18.22 -9.29
C MET A 389 -0.09 -19.54 -9.98
N SER A 390 1.18 -19.95 -10.02
CA SER A 390 1.57 -21.25 -10.58
C SER A 390 1.08 -22.43 -9.73
N ILE A 391 0.81 -22.20 -8.44
CA ILE A 391 0.31 -23.20 -7.48
C ILE A 391 -1.21 -23.09 -7.32
N GLU A 392 -1.69 -21.89 -7.03
CA GLU A 392 -3.08 -21.64 -6.62
C GLU A 392 -3.98 -21.20 -7.78
N GLY A 393 -3.40 -20.79 -8.89
CA GLY A 393 -4.11 -20.24 -10.04
C GLY A 393 -4.78 -21.32 -10.90
N VAL A 394 -5.85 -20.93 -11.59
CA VAL A 394 -6.57 -21.79 -12.52
C VAL A 394 -5.85 -21.79 -13.88
N ASN A 395 -5.36 -22.95 -14.31
CA ASN A 395 -4.81 -23.14 -15.65
C ASN A 395 -5.90 -23.65 -16.60
N MET A 396 -6.24 -22.85 -17.63
CA MET A 396 -7.32 -23.18 -18.57
C MET A 396 -7.05 -24.49 -19.33
N GLU A 397 -5.83 -24.74 -19.77
CA GLU A 397 -5.49 -25.96 -20.52
C GLU A 397 -5.62 -27.20 -19.63
N GLU A 398 -5.10 -27.12 -18.40
CA GLU A 398 -5.21 -28.21 -17.42
C GLU A 398 -6.67 -28.47 -17.05
N GLU A 399 -7.46 -27.43 -16.79
CA GLU A 399 -8.89 -27.55 -16.51
C GLU A 399 -9.68 -28.09 -17.71
N MET A 400 -9.32 -27.73 -18.96
CA MET A 400 -9.94 -28.31 -20.15
C MET A 400 -9.63 -29.80 -20.31
N VAL A 401 -8.39 -30.22 -20.05
CA VAL A 401 -8.00 -31.63 -20.04
C VAL A 401 -8.78 -32.39 -18.96
N ASN A 402 -8.85 -31.84 -17.73
CA ASN A 402 -9.64 -32.40 -16.64
C ASN A 402 -11.12 -32.50 -16.99
N LEU A 403 -11.70 -31.47 -17.63
CA LEU A 403 -13.08 -31.47 -18.09
C LEU A 403 -13.34 -32.63 -19.05
N MET A 404 -12.48 -32.82 -20.05
CA MET A 404 -12.60 -33.92 -21.01
C MET A 404 -12.42 -35.29 -20.33
N ALA A 405 -11.47 -35.41 -19.39
CA ALA A 405 -11.24 -36.63 -18.63
C ALA A 405 -12.48 -37.01 -17.81
N PHE A 406 -13.03 -36.07 -17.03
CA PHE A 406 -14.23 -36.30 -16.23
C PHE A 406 -15.46 -36.57 -17.10
N GLN A 407 -15.60 -35.94 -18.28
CA GLN A 407 -16.67 -36.27 -19.24
C GLN A 407 -16.56 -37.72 -19.70
N LYS A 408 -15.35 -38.19 -20.06
CA LYS A 408 -15.11 -39.57 -20.45
C LYS A 408 -15.38 -40.55 -19.31
N TYR A 409 -14.96 -40.23 -18.09
CA TYR A 409 -15.25 -41.05 -16.91
C TYR A 409 -16.75 -41.15 -16.65
N PHE A 410 -17.48 -40.04 -16.73
CA PHE A 410 -18.93 -40.03 -16.56
C PHE A 410 -19.62 -40.92 -17.61
N VAL A 411 -19.26 -40.79 -18.89
CA VAL A 411 -19.85 -41.58 -19.99
C VAL A 411 -19.50 -43.07 -19.85
N ALA A 412 -18.25 -43.40 -19.52
CA ALA A 412 -17.81 -44.78 -19.35
C ALA A 412 -18.56 -45.49 -18.21
N ASN A 413 -18.67 -44.83 -17.05
CA ASN A 413 -19.39 -45.36 -15.91
C ASN A 413 -20.92 -45.46 -16.17
N SER A 414 -21.50 -44.46 -16.85
CA SER A 414 -22.91 -44.51 -17.25
C SER A 414 -23.20 -45.69 -18.18
N LYS A 415 -22.32 -45.92 -19.17
CA LYS A 415 -22.46 -47.07 -20.08
C LYS A 415 -22.34 -48.40 -19.33
N ALA A 416 -21.43 -48.51 -18.37
CA ALA A 416 -21.32 -49.69 -17.51
C ALA A 416 -22.63 -49.95 -16.76
N ILE A 417 -23.26 -48.91 -16.18
CA ILE A 417 -24.57 -49.03 -15.51
C ILE A 417 -25.65 -49.51 -16.48
N THR A 418 -25.74 -48.94 -17.69
CA THR A 418 -26.71 -49.36 -18.71
C THR A 418 -26.52 -50.83 -19.10
N THR A 419 -25.28 -51.25 -19.37
CA THR A 419 -24.98 -52.65 -19.70
C THR A 419 -25.30 -53.59 -18.53
N MET A 420 -25.07 -53.16 -17.29
CA MET A 420 -25.49 -53.95 -16.12
C MET A 420 -27.01 -54.10 -16.04
N ASN A 421 -27.78 -53.03 -16.29
CA ASN A 421 -29.24 -53.09 -16.33
C ASN A 421 -29.73 -54.06 -17.41
N GLU A 422 -29.18 -54.02 -18.61
CA GLU A 422 -29.51 -54.95 -19.71
C GLU A 422 -29.25 -56.42 -19.33
N VAL A 423 -28.14 -56.70 -18.62
CA VAL A 423 -27.82 -58.03 -18.11
C VAL A 423 -28.80 -58.45 -17.01
N PHE A 424 -29.15 -57.56 -16.08
CA PHE A 424 -30.14 -57.85 -15.04
C PHE A 424 -31.52 -58.13 -15.63
N ASP A 425 -31.98 -57.32 -16.58
CA ASP A 425 -33.26 -57.52 -17.26
C ASP A 425 -33.27 -58.86 -18.02
N SER A 426 -32.16 -59.20 -18.68
CA SER A 426 -31.99 -60.51 -19.34
C SER A 426 -32.09 -61.66 -18.33
N LEU A 427 -31.39 -61.56 -17.18
CA LEU A 427 -31.45 -62.58 -16.13
C LEU A 427 -32.86 -62.72 -15.53
N PHE A 428 -33.56 -61.60 -15.29
CA PHE A 428 -34.94 -61.64 -14.80
C PHE A 428 -35.93 -62.21 -15.82
N SER A 429 -35.69 -61.98 -17.11
CA SER A 429 -36.50 -62.58 -18.18
C SER A 429 -36.32 -64.11 -18.27
N ILE A 430 -35.15 -64.63 -17.89
CA ILE A 430 -34.86 -66.07 -17.87
C ILE A 430 -35.47 -66.77 -16.64
N ILE A 431 -35.66 -66.04 -15.53
CA ILE A 431 -36.20 -66.58 -14.27
C ILE A 431 -37.75 -66.59 -14.25
N ARG A 432 -38.40 -65.97 -15.24
CA ARG A 432 -39.87 -65.92 -15.36
C ARG A 432 -40.48 -67.08 -16.14
#